data_AF-A0A7Z2VSH1-F1
#
_entry.id   AF-A0A7Z2VSH1-F1
#
_cell.length_a   1.000
_cell.length_b   1.000
_cell.length_c   1.000
_cell.angle_alpha   90.00
_cell.angle_beta   90.00
_cell.angle_gamma   90.00
#
_symmetry.space_group_name_H-M   'P 1'
#
loop_
_entity.id
_entity.type
_entity.pdbx_description
1 polymer ?
#
loop_
_entity_poly.entity_id
_entity_poly.type
_entity_poly.pdbx_seq_one_letter_code
_entity_poly.pdbx_strand_id
1 'polypeptide(L)' 'MKRKRVLVQSVQNQGLIADIRKAEQEWKLAEWRFHHALGEDHVDYSIYCLEAAEKKLSMLLKQAKWQWSRPDLKEGEGAG' A
#
# COMPACT_ATOMS: atom_id res chain seq x y z
N MET A 1 25.31 -8.16 -13.64
CA MET A 1 24.63 -7.27 -12.67
C MET A 1 23.12 -7.09 -12.88
N LYS A 2 22.56 -7.23 -14.09
CA LYS A 2 21.13 -6.99 -14.38
C LYS A 2 20.13 -7.95 -13.67
N ARG A 3 20.44 -9.25 -13.59
CA ARG A 3 19.58 -10.26 -12.91
C ARG A 3 19.34 -9.98 -11.42
N LYS A 4 20.36 -9.53 -10.69
CA LYS A 4 20.23 -9.18 -9.26
C LYS A 4 19.25 -8.02 -9.06
N ARG A 5 19.25 -7.02 -9.96
CA ARG A 5 18.36 -5.84 -9.90
C ARG A 5 16.88 -6.22 -10.11
N VAL A 6 16.58 -7.09 -11.07
CA VAL A 6 15.21 -7.56 -11.34
C VAL A 6 14.64 -8.33 -10.15
N LEU A 7 15.44 -9.20 -9.52
CA LEU A 7 15.01 -9.95 -8.34
C LEU A 7 14.69 -9.02 -7.16
N VAL A 8 15.56 -8.06 -6.87
CA VAL A 8 15.34 -7.07 -5.80
C VAL A 8 14.05 -6.27 -6.05
N GLN A 9 13.82 -5.81 -7.28
CA GLN A 9 12.58 -5.10 -7.63
C GLN A 9 11.34 -5.99 -7.45
N SER A 10 11.41 -7.26 -7.84
CA SER A 10 10.27 -8.19 -7.68
C SER A 10 9.92 -8.43 -6.21
N VAL A 11 10.92 -8.59 -5.34
CA VAL A 11 10.71 -8.76 -3.89
C VAL A 11 10.16 -7.47 -3.27
N GLN A 12 10.66 -6.30 -3.68
CA GLN A 12 10.14 -5.01 -3.23
C GLN A 12 8.67 -4.81 -3.64
N ASN A 13 8.30 -5.19 -4.87
CA ASN A 13 6.92 -5.13 -5.34
C ASN A 13 6.01 -6.06 -4.53
N GLN A 14 6.47 -7.27 -4.21
CA GLN A 14 5.73 -8.21 -3.37
C GLN A 14 5.53 -7.68 -1.95
N GLY A 15 6.57 -7.08 -1.35
CA GLY A 15 6.48 -6.42 -0.05
C GLY A 15 5.45 -5.29 -0.06
N LEU A 16 5.50 -4.41 -1.07
CA LEU A 16 4.54 -3.31 -1.20
C LEU A 16 3.10 -3.81 -1.35
N ILE A 17 2.86 -4.88 -2.12
CA ILE A 17 1.53 -5.49 -2.26
C ILE A 17 1.06 -6.05 -0.91
N ALA A 18 1.95 -6.70 -0.15
CA ALA A 18 1.61 -7.22 1.17
C ALA A 18 1.25 -6.10 2.15
N ASP A 19 1.98 -4.99 2.13
CA ASP A 19 1.71 -3.82 2.96
C ASP A 19 0.37 -3.15 2.62
N ILE A 20 0.03 -3.05 1.32
CA ILE A 20 -1.27 -2.54 0.86
C ILE A 20 -2.40 -3.41 1.42
N ARG A 21 -2.31 -4.74 1.24
CA ARG A 21 -3.31 -5.69 1.75
C ARG A 21 -3.48 -5.60 3.25
N LYS A 22 -2.38 -5.44 3.99
CA LYS A 22 -2.43 -5.28 5.45
C LYS A 22 -3.16 -3.98 5.84
N ALA A 23 -2.85 -2.86 5.18
CA ALA A 23 -3.53 -1.59 5.44
C ALA A 23 -5.04 -1.67 5.13
N GLU A 24 -5.44 -2.37 4.05
CA GLU A 24 -6.86 -2.62 3.75
C GLU A 24 -7.56 -3.46 4.82
N GLN A 25 -6.88 -4.47 5.37
CA GLN A 25 -7.42 -5.28 6.47
C GLN A 25 -7.57 -4.47 7.76
N GLU A 26 -6.56 -3.64 8.10
CA GLU A 26 -6.61 -2.72 9.24
C GLU A 26 -7.79 -1.75 9.11
N TRP A 27 -8.02 -1.20 7.92
CA TRP A 27 -9.15 -0.33 7.63
C TRP A 27 -10.50 -1.02 7.82
N LYS A 28 -10.71 -2.20 7.21
CA LYS A 28 -11.96 -2.99 7.35
C LYS A 28 -12.25 -3.37 8.79
N LEU A 29 -11.20 -3.69 9.55
CA LEU A 29 -11.35 -4.03 10.96
C LEU A 29 -11.74 -2.82 11.81
N ALA A 30 -11.15 -1.65 11.54
CA ALA A 30 -11.51 -0.41 12.21
C ALA A 30 -12.94 0.04 11.84
N GLU A 31 -13.36 -0.12 10.58
CA GLU A 31 -14.73 0.10 10.12
C GLU A 31 -15.72 -0.80 10.86
N TRP A 32 -15.43 -2.10 10.92
CA TRP A 32 -16.25 -3.05 11.66
C TRP A 32 -16.36 -2.66 13.15
N ARG A 33 -15.24 -2.29 13.79
CA ARG A 33 -15.24 -1.84 15.19
C ARG A 33 -16.06 -0.58 15.38
N PHE A 34 -15.94 0.40 14.48
CA PHE A 34 -16.72 1.63 14.53
C PHE A 34 -18.23 1.32 14.52
N HIS A 35 -18.66 0.42 13.64
CA HIS A 35 -20.08 0.03 13.56
C HIS A 35 -20.59 -0.76 14.78
N HIS A 36 -19.71 -1.44 15.52
CA HIS A 36 -20.08 -2.30 16.65
C HIS A 36 -19.61 -1.74 18.00
N ALA A 37 -19.04 -0.54 18.03
CA ALA A 37 -18.54 0.09 19.24
C ALA A 37 -19.69 0.43 20.19
N LEU A 38 -19.61 -0.05 21.42
CA LEU A 38 -20.49 0.33 22.51
C LEU A 38 -19.74 1.28 23.45
N GLY A 39 -20.22 2.51 23.57
CA GLY A 39 -19.58 3.57 24.37
C GLY A 39 -18.67 4.48 23.56
N GLU A 40 -18.57 5.73 23.99
CA GLU A 40 -17.92 6.85 23.29
C GLU A 40 -16.43 6.60 23.03
N ASP A 41 -15.68 6.12 24.01
CA ASP A 41 -14.23 5.84 23.89
C ASP A 41 -13.90 4.80 22.78
N HIS A 42 -14.77 3.81 22.58
CA HIS A 42 -14.58 2.80 21.54
C HIS A 42 -14.84 3.35 20.14
N VAL A 43 -15.73 4.35 20.02
CA VAL A 43 -16.01 5.06 18.76
C VAL A 43 -14.80 5.91 18.38
N ASP A 44 -14.28 6.72 19.30
CA ASP A 44 -13.12 7.58 19.05
C ASP A 44 -11.87 6.79 18.68
N TYR A 45 -11.61 5.70 19.39
CA TYR A 45 -10.51 4.80 19.04
C TYR A 45 -10.67 4.20 17.64
N SER A 46 -11.91 3.84 17.25
CA SER A 46 -12.19 3.27 15.94
C SER A 46 -12.03 4.31 14.82
N ILE A 47 -12.46 5.56 15.05
CA ILE A 47 -12.25 6.68 14.13
C ILE A 47 -10.75 6.94 13.93
N TYR A 48 -9.99 7.04 15.02
CA TYR A 48 -8.53 7.21 14.94
C TYR A 48 -7.86 6.11 14.11
N CYS A 49 -8.26 4.85 14.34
CA CYS A 49 -7.73 3.71 13.59
C CYS A 49 -8.11 3.76 12.10
N LEU A 50 -9.34 4.18 11.78
CA LEU A 50 -9.80 4.36 10.39
C LEU A 50 -8.95 5.40 9.67
N GLU A 51 -8.83 6.60 10.23
CA GLU A 51 -8.05 7.69 9.63
C GLU A 51 -6.59 7.30 9.40
N ALA A 52 -5.98 6.62 10.38
CA ALA A 52 -4.60 6.14 10.28
C ALA A 52 -4.45 5.10 9.16
N ALA A 53 -5.37 4.14 9.06
CA ALA A 53 -5.36 3.10 8.03
C ALA A 53 -5.58 3.69 6.62
N GLU A 54 -6.51 4.64 6.46
CA GLU A 54 -6.75 5.34 5.19
C GLU A 54 -5.52 6.12 4.72
N LYS A 55 -4.89 6.86 5.64
CA LYS A 55 -3.70 7.65 5.33
C LYS A 55 -2.54 6.75 4.91
N LYS A 56 -2.34 5.64 5.62
CA LYS A 56 -1.34 4.62 5.28
C LYS A 56 -1.62 4.00 3.91
N LEU A 57 -2.86 3.59 3.64
CA LEU A 57 -3.25 3.02 2.36
C LEU A 57 -3.02 4.02 1.21
N SER A 58 -3.42 5.28 1.38
CA SER A 58 -3.20 6.35 0.40
C SER A 58 -1.70 6.54 0.07
N MET A 59 -0.83 6.51 1.09
CA MET A 59 0.61 6.60 0.90
C MET A 59 1.17 5.40 0.13
N LEU A 60 0.75 4.18 0.48
CA LEU A 60 1.20 2.96 -0.19
C LEU A 60 0.72 2.87 -1.65
N LEU A 61 -0.52 3.25 -1.93
CA LEU A 61 -1.07 3.30 -3.29
C LEU A 61 -0.35 4.35 -4.15
N LYS A 62 -0.02 5.52 -3.59
CA LYS A 62 0.84 6.49 -4.26
C LYS A 62 2.19 5.85 -4.57
N GLN A 63 2.87 5.27 -3.59
CA GLN A 63 4.16 4.60 -3.82
C GLN A 63 4.08 3.54 -4.92
N ALA A 64 3.03 2.71 -4.94
CA ALA A 64 2.82 1.70 -5.97
C ALA A 64 2.64 2.31 -7.35
N LYS A 65 1.81 3.36 -7.47
CA LYS A 65 1.64 4.10 -8.72
C LYS A 65 2.96 4.66 -9.23
N TRP A 66 3.77 5.28 -8.37
CA TRP A 66 5.07 5.82 -8.75
C TRP A 66 6.05 4.72 -9.21
N GLN A 67 6.06 3.56 -8.54
CA GLN A 67 6.91 2.43 -8.92
C GLN A 67 6.46 1.78 -10.23
N TRP A 68 5.15 1.66 -10.48
CA TRP A 68 4.60 1.04 -11.69
C TRP A 68 4.53 1.98 -12.90
N SER A 69 4.44 3.29 -12.67
CA SER A 69 4.47 4.30 -13.75
C SER A 69 5.89 4.67 -14.19
N ARG A 70 6.95 4.13 -13.57
CA ARG A 70 8.32 4.34 -14.04
C ARG A 70 8.54 3.62 -15.39
N PRO A 71 8.83 4.35 -16.48
CA PRO A 71 8.98 3.79 -17.83
C PRO A 71 10.38 3.20 -18.10
N ASP A 72 11.16 2.87 -17.06
CA ASP A 72 12.52 2.34 -17.20
C ASP A 72 12.50 0.88 -17.70
N LEU A 73 12.10 0.67 -18.97
CA LEU A 73 12.37 -0.52 -19.79
C LEU A 73 11.86 -0.41 -21.25
N LYS A 74 11.63 0.79 -21.80
CA LYS A 74 11.42 0.96 -23.26
C LYS A 74 12.26 2.09 -23.84
N GLU A 75 13.57 1.87 -23.95
CA GLU A 75 14.39 2.50 -24.99
C GLU A 75 15.68 1.71 -25.18
N GLY A 76 15.71 0.94 -26.27
CA GLY A 76 16.81 0.06 -26.65
C GLY A 76 16.60 -0.68 -27.97
N GLU A 77 15.63 -0.26 -28.79
CA GLU A 77 15.48 -0.68 -30.19
C GLU A 77 15.24 0.60 -31.01
N GLY A 78 16.33 1.20 -31.49
CA GLY A 78 16.26 2.44 -32.27
C GLY A 78 17.60 3.17 -32.42
N ALA A 79 18.60 2.50 -32.99
CA ALA A 79 19.79 3.05 -33.69
C ALA A 79 20.71 1.85 -33.97
N GLY A 80 21.10 1.50 -35.19
CA GLY A 80 20.91 1.99 -36.55
C GLY A 80 21.69 1.04 -37.45
#